data_AF-A0A917H2T8-F1
#
_entry.id   AF-A0A917H2T8-F1
#
_cell.length_a   1.000
_cell.length_b   1.000
_cell.length_c   1.000
_cell.angle_alpha   90.00
_cell.angle_beta   90.00
_cell.angle_gamma   90.00
#
_symmetry.space_group_name_H-M   'P 1'
#
loop_
_entity.id
_entity.type
_entity.pdbx_description
1 polymer ?
#
loop_
_entity_poly.entity_id
_entity_poly.type
_entity_poly.pdbx_seq_one_letter_code
_entity_poly.pdbx_strand_id
1 'polypeptide(L)'
;MRPVNKVVVVLVAAVSVLILAEAVIGATTGAPSLGTATGSPVVEWVFRVAVLAMSAGLIVVMVSNAAVIDAGRRSRTVLRWTTITTTAAYTIFDTGWALLGPSAEALWLTNEDQTPWWLVPVNLLGWIGIAAPAALGATMLLQGDRSSAAWLLTAAVVVYLLTFWLLTSVGSAWASLAYSGVVTNLGLALLGTTPPESHRARTQETTAA
;
A
#
# COMPACT_ATOMS: atom_id res chain seq x y z
N MET A 1 13.84 13.54 8.49
CA MET A 1 12.60 13.31 7.70
C MET A 1 12.20 14.63 7.04
N ARG A 2 12.03 14.65 5.71
CA ARG A 2 11.64 15.87 4.97
C ARG A 2 10.21 16.31 5.36
N PRO A 3 9.88 17.62 5.34
CA PRO A 3 8.54 18.11 5.69
C PRO A 3 7.42 17.44 4.88
N VAL A 4 7.67 17.20 3.60
CA VAL A 4 6.75 16.52 2.67
C VAL A 4 6.39 15.11 3.15
N ASN A 5 7.37 14.32 3.62
CA ASN A 5 7.10 12.97 4.11
C ASN A 5 6.19 12.98 5.35
N LYS A 6 6.22 14.03 6.18
CA LYS A 6 5.36 14.12 7.36
C LYS A 6 3.91 14.33 6.97
N VAL A 7 3.67 15.22 6.01
CA VAL A 7 2.33 15.47 5.46
C VAL A 7 1.77 14.20 4.83
N VAL A 8 2.58 13.48 4.04
CA VAL A 8 2.16 12.23 3.41
C VAL A 8 1.83 11.15 4.44
N VAL A 9 2.63 11.00 5.51
CA VAL A 9 2.32 10.03 6.58
C VAL A 9 0.99 10.35 7.25
N VAL A 10 0.72 11.62 7.56
CA VAL A 10 -0.56 12.04 8.17
C VAL A 10 -1.74 11.77 7.22
N LEU A 11 -1.58 12.12 5.94
CA LEU A 11 -2.60 11.87 4.92
C LEU A 11 -2.90 10.38 4.77
N VAL A 12 -1.86 9.56 4.64
CA VAL A 12 -1.97 8.11 4.54
C VAL A 12 -2.63 7.51 5.78
N ALA A 13 -2.27 7.98 6.97
CA ALA A 13 -2.91 7.53 8.20
C ALA A 13 -4.41 7.89 8.24
N ALA A 14 -4.77 9.12 7.85
CA ALA A 14 -6.16 9.56 7.80
C ALA A 14 -6.99 8.72 6.81
N VAL A 15 -6.48 8.50 5.59
CA VAL A 15 -7.15 7.67 4.58
C VAL A 15 -7.22 6.21 5.02
N SER A 16 -6.17 5.69 5.68
CA SER A 16 -6.18 4.34 6.24
C SER A 16 -7.27 4.16 7.29
N VAL A 17 -7.50 5.15 8.15
CA VAL A 17 -8.61 5.12 9.13
C VAL A 17 -9.96 5.06 8.42
N LEU A 18 -10.15 5.81 7.33
CA LEU A 18 -11.38 5.77 6.55
C LEU A 18 -11.60 4.38 5.91
N ILE A 19 -10.57 3.81 5.30
CA ILE A 19 -10.61 2.46 4.70
C ILE A 19 -10.90 1.38 5.75
N LEU A 20 -10.28 1.47 6.92
CA LEU A 20 -10.54 0.53 8.01
C LEU A 20 -11.96 0.69 8.59
N ALA A 21 -12.44 1.92 8.74
CA ALA A 21 -13.80 2.19 9.18
C ALA A 21 -14.81 1.61 8.19
N GLU A 22 -14.56 1.73 6.89
CA GLU A 22 -15.37 1.13 5.83
C GLU A 22 -15.44 -0.40 5.94
N ALA A 23 -14.29 -1.05 6.10
CA ALA A 23 -14.23 -2.51 6.27
C ALA A 23 -14.99 -2.98 7.52
N VAL A 24 -14.87 -2.26 8.65
CA VAL A 24 -15.58 -2.57 9.90
C VAL A 24 -17.09 -2.33 9.76
N ILE A 25 -17.50 -1.24 9.10
CA ILE A 25 -18.92 -0.95 8.84
C ILE A 25 -19.51 -2.05 7.95
N GLY A 26 -18.83 -2.42 6.87
CA GLY A 26 -19.25 -3.51 5.99
C GLY A 26 -19.41 -4.84 6.76
N ALA A 27 -18.43 -5.20 7.57
CA ALA A 27 -18.47 -6.41 8.39
C ALA A 27 -19.61 -6.42 9.43
N THR A 28 -19.93 -5.27 10.02
CA THR A 28 -20.94 -5.16 11.10
C THR A 28 -22.37 -4.97 10.60
N THR A 29 -22.55 -4.32 9.45
CA THR A 29 -23.88 -3.92 8.95
C THR A 29 -24.31 -4.70 7.70
N GLY A 30 -23.38 -5.38 7.02
CA GLY A 30 -23.62 -5.95 5.70
C GLY A 30 -23.87 -4.89 4.62
N ALA A 31 -23.73 -3.60 4.95
CA ALA A 31 -23.89 -2.51 4.02
C ALA A 31 -22.73 -2.49 3.02
N PRO A 32 -22.96 -2.06 1.77
CA PRO A 32 -21.89 -1.84 0.83
C PRO A 32 -20.95 -0.74 1.33
N SER A 33 -19.77 -0.65 0.72
CA SER A 33 -18.67 0.27 1.04
C SER A 33 -19.14 1.72 1.35
N LEU A 34 -18.48 2.50 2.22
CA LEU A 34 -18.79 3.91 2.54
C LEU A 34 -18.93 4.80 1.29
N GLY A 35 -18.21 4.48 0.22
CA GLY A 35 -18.34 5.11 -1.09
C GLY A 35 -19.69 4.87 -1.79
N THR A 36 -20.43 3.83 -1.39
CA THR A 36 -21.76 3.45 -1.92
C THR A 36 -22.88 3.49 -0.86
N ALA A 37 -22.54 3.37 0.42
CA ALA A 37 -23.46 3.24 1.55
C ALA A 37 -24.32 4.48 1.81
N THR A 38 -23.81 5.67 1.47
CA THR A 38 -24.52 6.92 1.76
C THR A 38 -25.51 7.31 0.68
N GLY A 39 -25.46 6.68 -0.51
CA GLY A 39 -26.19 7.15 -1.70
C GLY A 39 -25.83 8.60 -2.10
N SER A 40 -24.82 9.19 -1.47
CA SER A 40 -24.44 10.59 -1.62
C SER A 40 -23.24 10.68 -2.56
N PRO A 41 -23.41 11.20 -3.78
CA PRO A 41 -22.30 11.34 -4.73
C PRO A 41 -21.18 12.22 -4.17
N VAL A 42 -21.49 13.13 -3.24
CA VAL A 42 -20.51 14.01 -2.61
C VAL A 42 -19.54 13.22 -1.72
N VAL A 43 -20.05 12.27 -0.92
CA VAL A 43 -19.21 11.45 -0.01
C VAL A 43 -18.31 10.53 -0.83
N GLU A 44 -18.86 9.93 -1.89
CA GLU A 44 -18.09 9.10 -2.82
C GLU A 44 -16.95 9.89 -3.48
N TRP A 45 -17.23 11.08 -3.99
CA TRP A 45 -16.21 11.93 -4.61
C TRP A 45 -15.13 12.39 -3.62
N VAL A 46 -15.51 12.76 -2.40
CA VAL A 46 -14.55 13.14 -1.34
C VAL A 46 -13.61 11.98 -1.03
N PHE A 47 -14.14 10.76 -0.94
CA PHE A 47 -13.33 9.56 -0.71
C PHE A 47 -12.37 9.29 -1.88
N ARG A 48 -12.85 9.34 -3.12
CA ARG A 48 -12.03 9.17 -4.33
C ARG A 48 -10.90 10.21 -4.40
N VAL A 49 -11.19 11.47 -4.10
CA VAL A 49 -10.20 12.55 -4.07
C VAL A 49 -9.16 12.34 -2.96
N ALA A 50 -9.59 11.88 -1.78
CA ALA A 50 -8.68 11.59 -0.68
C ALA A 50 -7.71 10.45 -1.03
N VAL A 51 -8.19 9.39 -1.67
CA VAL A 51 -7.36 8.29 -2.19
C VAL A 51 -6.36 8.82 -3.22
N LEU A 52 -6.81 9.59 -4.22
CA LEU A 52 -5.91 10.18 -5.23
C LEU A 52 -4.81 11.06 -4.60
N ALA A 53 -5.16 11.89 -3.62
CA ALA A 53 -4.20 12.73 -2.92
C ALA A 53 -3.18 11.90 -2.15
N MET A 54 -3.62 10.82 -1.50
CA MET A 54 -2.75 9.87 -0.81
C MET A 54 -1.78 9.21 -1.81
N SER A 55 -2.26 8.68 -2.93
CA SER A 55 -1.43 8.02 -3.94
C SER A 55 -0.39 8.98 -4.52
N ALA A 56 -0.77 10.22 -4.83
CA ALA A 56 0.16 11.25 -5.27
C ALA A 56 1.25 11.53 -4.21
N GLY A 57 0.87 11.60 -2.94
CA GLY A 57 1.82 11.74 -1.83
C GLY A 57 2.80 10.57 -1.74
N LEU A 58 2.31 9.33 -1.87
CA LEU A 58 3.14 8.11 -1.85
C LEU A 58 4.14 8.09 -3.01
N ILE A 59 3.74 8.51 -4.22
CA ILE A 59 4.64 8.67 -5.37
C ILE A 59 5.76 9.65 -5.03
N VAL A 60 5.43 10.79 -4.42
CA VAL A 60 6.43 11.78 -4.00
C VAL A 60 7.40 11.18 -2.98
N VAL A 61 6.93 10.38 -2.02
CA VAL A 61 7.78 9.69 -1.04
C VAL A 61 8.71 8.68 -1.72
N MET A 62 8.19 7.86 -2.65
CA MET A 62 8.99 6.87 -3.38
C MET A 62 10.07 7.54 -4.23
N VAL A 63 9.71 8.55 -5.04
CA VAL A 63 10.65 9.29 -5.88
C VAL A 63 11.69 10.03 -5.03
N SER A 64 11.26 10.69 -3.95
CA SER A 64 12.15 11.46 -3.07
C SER A 64 13.18 10.60 -2.34
N ASN A 65 12.83 9.35 -2.04
CA ASN A 65 13.66 8.43 -1.29
C ASN A 65 14.35 7.37 -2.16
N ALA A 66 14.06 7.29 -3.46
CA ALA A 66 14.64 6.29 -4.37
C ALA A 66 16.17 6.25 -4.29
N ALA A 67 16.83 7.41 -4.25
CA ALA A 67 18.30 7.48 -4.11
C ALA A 67 18.82 6.92 -2.78
N VAL A 68 18.06 7.04 -1.69
CA VAL A 68 18.42 6.49 -0.36
C VAL A 68 18.18 4.99 -0.31
N ILE A 69 17.11 4.53 -0.95
CA ILE A 69 16.79 3.11 -1.12
C ILE A 69 17.89 2.41 -1.95
N ASP A 70 18.39 3.09 -2.99
CA ASP A 70 19.40 2.57 -3.91
C ASP A 70 20.86 2.72 -3.42
N ALA A 71 21.15 3.67 -2.52
CA ALA A 71 22.51 3.97 -2.09
C ALA A 71 23.12 2.85 -1.24
N GLY A 72 24.32 2.39 -1.63
CA GLY A 72 25.19 1.53 -0.81
C GLY A 72 24.95 0.02 -0.89
N ARG A 73 23.99 -0.47 -1.69
CA ARG A 73 23.62 -1.90 -1.70
C ARG A 73 24.13 -2.62 -2.96
N ARG A 74 24.65 -3.84 -2.84
CA ARG A 74 25.23 -4.63 -3.98
C ARG A 74 24.21 -4.94 -5.10
N SER A 75 22.92 -4.89 -4.80
CA SER A 75 21.82 -5.17 -5.73
C SER A 75 21.00 -3.93 -6.11
N ARG A 76 21.67 -2.79 -6.35
CA ARG A 76 21.01 -1.52 -6.73
C ARG A 76 20.00 -1.66 -7.86
N THR A 77 20.30 -2.52 -8.83
CA THR A 77 19.40 -2.78 -9.97
C THR A 77 18.07 -3.38 -9.52
N VAL A 78 18.09 -4.34 -8.60
CA VAL A 78 16.86 -5.00 -8.11
C VAL A 78 16.00 -4.01 -7.32
N LEU A 79 16.58 -3.29 -6.35
CA LEU A 79 15.83 -2.29 -5.57
C LEU A 79 15.26 -1.16 -6.42
N ARG A 80 16.04 -0.68 -7.41
CA ARG A 80 15.59 0.35 -8.34
C ARG A 80 14.40 -0.14 -9.16
N TRP A 81 14.49 -1.34 -9.75
CA TRP A 81 13.38 -1.93 -10.51
C TRP A 81 12.17 -2.18 -9.63
N THR A 82 12.34 -2.75 -8.43
CA THR A 82 11.23 -2.99 -7.51
C THR A 82 10.57 -1.67 -7.09
N THR A 83 11.33 -0.60 -6.86
CA THR A 83 10.79 0.73 -6.53
C THR A 83 10.01 1.33 -7.69
N ILE A 84 10.55 1.24 -8.92
CA ILE A 84 9.87 1.71 -10.14
C ILE A 84 8.57 0.92 -10.37
N THR A 85 8.64 -0.41 -10.33
CA THR A 85 7.49 -1.29 -10.51
C THR A 85 6.43 -1.07 -9.43
N THR A 86 6.84 -0.89 -8.17
CA THR A 86 5.93 -0.56 -7.07
C THR A 86 5.24 0.77 -7.34
N THR A 87 6.00 1.82 -7.70
CA THR A 87 5.46 3.15 -8.00
C THR A 87 4.46 3.10 -9.16
N ALA A 88 4.81 2.41 -10.24
CA ALA A 88 3.96 2.29 -11.42
C ALA A 88 2.69 1.48 -11.13
N ALA A 89 2.81 0.32 -10.47
CA ALA A 89 1.65 -0.50 -10.12
C ALA A 89 0.69 0.24 -9.19
N TYR A 90 1.23 0.95 -8.18
CA TYR A 90 0.43 1.73 -7.23
C TYR A 90 -0.31 2.89 -7.92
N THR A 91 0.38 3.60 -8.82
CA THR A 91 -0.22 4.68 -9.60
C THR A 91 -1.38 4.16 -10.44
N ILE A 92 -1.21 3.03 -11.11
CA ILE A 92 -2.24 2.49 -12.00
C ILE A 92 -3.40 1.88 -11.22
N PHE A 93 -3.12 1.15 -10.13
CA PHE A 93 -4.13 0.50 -9.31
C PHE A 93 -5.03 1.51 -8.59
N ASP A 94 -4.45 2.45 -7.84
CA ASP A 94 -5.25 3.43 -7.08
C ASP A 94 -5.96 4.44 -7.99
N THR A 95 -5.34 4.85 -9.10
CA THR A 95 -6.01 5.71 -10.08
C THR A 95 -7.14 4.96 -10.78
N GLY A 96 -6.92 3.69 -11.12
CA GLY A 96 -7.97 2.82 -11.65
C GLY A 96 -9.12 2.66 -10.68
N TRP A 97 -8.83 2.47 -9.39
CA TRP A 97 -9.82 2.40 -8.33
C TRP A 97 -10.61 3.70 -8.16
N ALA A 98 -9.92 4.84 -8.10
CA ALA A 98 -10.53 6.15 -7.96
C ALA A 98 -11.42 6.52 -9.16
N LEU A 99 -11.13 6.00 -10.35
CA LEU A 99 -11.91 6.21 -11.57
C LEU A 99 -13.08 5.22 -11.69
N LEU A 100 -12.87 3.93 -11.40
CA LEU A 100 -13.84 2.86 -11.63
C LEU A 100 -14.74 2.54 -10.43
N GLY A 101 -14.36 3.00 -9.24
CA GLY A 101 -15.16 2.90 -8.01
C GLY A 101 -15.42 1.49 -7.47
N PRO A 102 -16.26 1.36 -6.42
CA PRO A 102 -16.62 0.09 -5.76
C PRO A 102 -17.27 -0.94 -6.69
N SER A 103 -17.78 -0.51 -7.85
CA SER A 103 -18.25 -1.39 -8.93
C SER A 103 -17.19 -2.39 -9.40
N ALA A 104 -15.91 -2.03 -9.35
CA ALA A 104 -14.82 -2.95 -9.69
C ALA A 104 -14.56 -3.97 -8.57
N GLU A 105 -14.77 -3.62 -7.30
CA GLU A 105 -14.58 -4.52 -6.14
C GLU A 105 -15.62 -5.63 -6.10
N ALA A 106 -16.89 -5.27 -6.36
CA ALA A 106 -17.97 -6.24 -6.47
C ALA A 106 -17.72 -7.22 -7.62
N LEU A 107 -17.22 -6.74 -8.76
CA LEU A 107 -16.82 -7.59 -9.90
C LEU A 107 -15.58 -8.47 -9.60
N TRP A 108 -14.69 -8.01 -8.71
CA TRP A 108 -13.45 -8.71 -8.35
C TRP A 108 -13.69 -9.96 -7.50
N LEU A 109 -14.70 -9.95 -6.62
CA LEU A 109 -14.97 -11.04 -5.68
C LEU A 109 -16.11 -11.98 -6.09
N THR A 110 -16.99 -11.57 -6.99
CA THR A 110 -18.27 -12.30 -7.20
C THR A 110 -18.38 -13.12 -8.48
N ASN A 111 -17.47 -13.00 -9.45
CA ASN A 111 -17.63 -13.72 -10.73
C ASN A 111 -16.31 -14.05 -11.46
N GLU A 112 -15.67 -15.18 -11.14
CA GLU A 112 -14.59 -15.73 -11.99
C GLU A 112 -15.05 -15.98 -13.44
N ASP A 113 -16.35 -16.29 -13.65
CA ASP A 113 -16.91 -16.61 -14.98
C ASP A 113 -17.44 -15.40 -15.77
N GLN A 114 -17.62 -14.23 -15.14
CA GLN A 114 -18.10 -13.00 -15.80
C GLN A 114 -17.15 -11.81 -15.66
N THR A 115 -15.96 -11.98 -15.07
CA THR A 115 -14.99 -10.88 -15.02
C THR A 115 -14.68 -10.46 -16.45
N PRO A 116 -15.05 -9.24 -16.88
CA PRO A 116 -14.73 -8.77 -18.21
C PRO A 116 -13.23 -8.89 -18.46
N TRP A 117 -12.84 -9.38 -19.63
CA TRP A 117 -11.43 -9.59 -19.97
C TRP A 117 -10.59 -8.30 -19.83
N TRP A 118 -11.21 -7.13 -19.93
CA TRP A 118 -10.57 -5.82 -19.71
C TRP A 118 -10.27 -5.49 -18.25
N LEU A 119 -10.84 -6.22 -17.28
CA LEU A 119 -10.48 -6.15 -15.85
C LEU A 119 -9.32 -7.08 -15.47
N VAL A 120 -8.96 -8.07 -16.29
CA VAL A 120 -7.82 -8.96 -16.05
C VAL A 120 -6.49 -8.20 -15.87
N PRO A 121 -6.17 -7.17 -16.69
CA PRO A 121 -5.00 -6.33 -16.46
C PRO A 121 -5.06 -5.58 -15.13
N VAL A 122 -6.24 -5.08 -14.72
CA VAL A 122 -6.43 -4.39 -13.44
C VAL A 122 -6.19 -5.34 -12.27
N ASN A 123 -6.65 -6.60 -12.39
CA ASN A 123 -6.40 -7.66 -11.41
C ASN A 123 -4.92 -7.98 -11.28
N LEU A 124 -4.23 -8.17 -12.40
CA LEU A 124 -2.77 -8.37 -12.44
C LEU A 124 -2.03 -7.20 -11.78
N LEU A 125 -2.48 -5.97 -12.02
CA LEU A 125 -1.88 -4.77 -11.44
C LEU A 125 -2.13 -4.64 -9.93
N GLY A 126 -3.29 -5.07 -9.43
CA GLY A 126 -3.54 -5.19 -7.98
C GLY A 126 -2.60 -6.18 -7.31
N TRP A 127 -2.38 -7.35 -7.92
CA TRP A 127 -1.40 -8.33 -7.44
C TRP A 127 0.03 -7.78 -7.46
N ILE A 128 0.42 -7.08 -8.52
CA ILE A 128 1.74 -6.41 -8.59
C ILE A 128 1.85 -5.30 -7.54
N GLY A 129 0.76 -4.57 -7.28
CA GLY A 129 0.66 -3.52 -6.27
C GLY A 129 0.87 -4.01 -4.83
N ILE A 130 0.76 -5.32 -4.57
CA ILE A 130 1.05 -5.95 -3.28
C ILE A 130 2.40 -6.67 -3.31
N ALA A 131 2.67 -7.43 -4.37
CA ALA A 131 3.89 -8.23 -4.49
C ALA A 131 5.16 -7.36 -4.61
N ALA A 132 5.10 -6.25 -5.36
CA ALA A 132 6.25 -5.36 -5.53
C ALA A 132 6.66 -4.66 -4.23
N PRO A 133 5.75 -4.03 -3.45
CA PRO A 133 6.12 -3.49 -2.14
C PRO A 133 6.56 -4.58 -1.15
N ALA A 134 5.95 -5.77 -1.17
CA ALA A 134 6.41 -6.87 -0.31
C ALA A 134 7.83 -7.32 -0.65
N ALA A 135 8.18 -7.41 -1.94
CA ALA A 135 9.54 -7.68 -2.39
C ALA A 135 10.50 -6.57 -1.98
N LEU A 136 10.07 -5.30 -2.03
CA LEU A 136 10.86 -4.17 -1.53
C LEU A 136 11.15 -4.31 -0.03
N GLY A 137 10.13 -4.57 0.79
CA GLY A 137 10.29 -4.78 2.23
C GLY A 137 11.21 -5.97 2.53
N ALA A 138 11.02 -7.09 1.83
CA ALA A 138 11.82 -8.30 2.04
C ALA A 138 13.29 -8.09 1.66
N THR A 139 13.55 -7.43 0.52
CA THR A 139 14.92 -7.08 0.12
C THR A 139 15.57 -6.10 1.10
N MET A 140 14.81 -5.15 1.64
CA MET A 140 15.28 -4.26 2.70
C MET A 140 15.68 -5.05 3.96
N LEU A 141 14.82 -5.95 4.45
CA LEU A 141 15.10 -6.80 5.63
C LEU A 141 16.30 -7.72 5.43
N LEU A 142 16.40 -8.38 4.26
CA LEU A 142 17.52 -9.26 3.90
C LEU A 142 18.86 -8.52 3.87
N GLN A 143 18.82 -7.20 3.64
CA GLN A 143 19.98 -6.33 3.63
C GLN A 143 20.27 -5.67 4.99
N GLY A 144 19.55 -6.07 6.04
CA GLY A 144 19.75 -5.61 7.41
C GLY A 144 19.01 -4.32 7.77
N ASP A 145 18.12 -3.83 6.92
CA ASP A 145 17.25 -2.69 7.24
C ASP A 145 16.09 -3.15 8.12
N ARG A 146 16.10 -2.77 9.40
CA ARG A 146 15.07 -3.15 10.39
C ARG A 146 14.02 -2.05 10.62
N SER A 147 13.91 -1.10 9.69
CA SER A 147 12.90 -0.04 9.78
C SER A 147 11.47 -0.58 9.80
N SER A 148 10.56 0.18 10.43
CA SER A 148 9.13 -0.13 10.42
C SER A 148 8.57 -0.20 9.00
N ALA A 149 9.12 0.59 8.07
CA ALA A 149 8.75 0.53 6.66
C ALA A 149 9.05 -0.85 6.05
N ALA A 150 10.26 -1.38 6.25
CA ALA A 150 10.64 -2.69 5.74
C ALA A 150 9.71 -3.81 6.28
N TRP A 151 9.43 -3.78 7.59
CA TRP A 151 8.53 -4.74 8.23
C TRP A 151 7.10 -4.65 7.72
N LEU A 152 6.52 -3.45 7.64
CA LEU A 152 5.15 -3.26 7.16
C LEU A 152 5.01 -3.69 5.70
N LEU A 153 5.96 -3.32 4.85
CA LEU A 153 5.97 -3.72 3.45
C LEU A 153 6.01 -5.25 3.30
N THR A 154 6.86 -5.95 4.07
CA THR A 154 6.88 -7.42 4.07
C THR A 154 5.60 -8.01 4.66
N ALA A 155 5.06 -7.43 5.74
CA ALA A 155 3.84 -7.92 6.37
C ALA A 155 2.61 -7.82 5.47
N ALA A 156 2.60 -6.88 4.51
CA ALA A 156 1.48 -6.70 3.59
C ALA A 156 1.08 -7.97 2.84
N VAL A 157 2.06 -8.77 2.37
CA VAL A 157 1.76 -10.04 1.68
C VAL A 157 1.18 -11.08 2.63
N VAL A 158 1.66 -11.11 3.88
CA VAL A 158 1.13 -12.04 4.90
C VAL A 158 -0.31 -11.67 5.24
N VAL A 159 -0.59 -10.38 5.42
CA VAL A 159 -1.94 -9.86 5.67
C VAL A 159 -2.85 -10.19 4.50
N TYR A 160 -2.39 -9.99 3.26
CA TYR A 160 -3.15 -10.33 2.06
C TYR A 160 -3.50 -11.83 2.01
N LEU A 161 -2.51 -12.71 2.18
CA LEU A 161 -2.75 -14.16 2.13
C LEU A 161 -3.70 -14.63 3.23
N LEU A 162 -3.57 -14.06 4.44
CA LEU A 162 -4.45 -14.36 5.56
C LEU A 162 -5.88 -13.90 5.29
N THR A 163 -6.08 -12.67 4.83
CA THR A 163 -7.43 -12.14 4.55
C THR A 163 -8.07 -12.84 3.36
N PHE A 164 -7.29 -13.16 2.32
CA PHE A 164 -7.77 -13.95 1.18
C PHE A 164 -8.22 -15.35 1.61
N TRP A 165 -7.45 -16.03 2.45
CA TRP A 165 -7.82 -17.34 3.00
C TRP A 165 -9.09 -17.25 3.87
N LEU A 166 -9.16 -16.25 4.76
CA LEU A 166 -10.36 -16.04 5.59
C LEU A 166 -11.61 -15.73 4.76
N LEU A 167 -11.46 -15.05 3.63
CA LEU A 167 -12.56 -14.74 2.73
C LEU A 167 -13.03 -15.98 1.96
N THR A 168 -12.10 -16.70 1.34
CA THR A 168 -12.40 -17.80 0.40
C THR A 168 -12.65 -19.14 1.08
N SER A 169 -11.95 -19.42 2.17
CA SER A 169 -11.99 -20.73 2.84
C SER A 169 -12.89 -20.73 4.08
N VAL A 170 -12.97 -19.58 4.78
CA VAL A 170 -13.74 -19.46 6.04
C VAL A 170 -15.04 -18.67 5.85
N GLY A 171 -15.15 -17.83 4.81
CA GLY A 171 -16.32 -16.98 4.59
C GLY A 171 -16.48 -15.91 5.67
N SER A 172 -15.36 -15.44 6.26
CA SER A 172 -15.41 -14.46 7.35
C SER A 172 -15.85 -13.09 6.85
N ALA A 173 -16.95 -12.57 7.41
CA ALA A 173 -17.42 -11.20 7.14
C ALA A 173 -16.42 -10.12 7.59
N TRP A 174 -15.47 -10.46 8.47
CA TRP A 174 -14.43 -9.55 8.93
C TRP A 174 -13.18 -9.54 8.05
N ALA A 175 -13.08 -10.45 7.08
CA ALA A 175 -11.96 -10.51 6.17
C ALA A 175 -12.11 -9.43 5.08
N SER A 176 -11.15 -8.50 5.03
CA SER A 176 -11.09 -7.48 3.99
C SER A 176 -9.69 -7.42 3.40
N LEU A 177 -9.61 -7.40 2.07
CA LEU A 177 -8.35 -7.27 1.33
C LEU A 177 -7.78 -5.85 1.47
N ALA A 178 -8.62 -4.88 1.86
CA ALA A 178 -8.24 -3.51 2.18
C ALA A 178 -7.22 -3.43 3.33
N TYR A 179 -7.20 -4.38 4.27
CA TYR A 179 -6.21 -4.42 5.35
C TYR A 179 -4.78 -4.51 4.81
N SER A 180 -4.58 -5.26 3.74
CA SER A 180 -3.27 -5.41 3.10
C SER A 180 -2.83 -4.11 2.42
N GLY A 181 -3.77 -3.38 1.79
CA GLY A 181 -3.55 -2.06 1.19
C GLY A 181 -3.15 -1.02 2.24
N VAL A 182 -3.84 -0.99 3.38
CA VAL A 182 -3.51 -0.08 4.50
C VAL A 182 -2.08 -0.32 5.01
N VAL A 183 -1.72 -1.59 5.24
CA VAL A 183 -0.37 -1.95 5.71
C VAL A 183 0.69 -1.56 4.68
N THR A 184 0.41 -1.79 3.39
CA THR A 184 1.29 -1.36 2.29
C THR A 184 1.50 0.14 2.29
N ASN A 185 0.42 0.93 2.39
CA ASN A 185 0.47 2.39 2.34
C ASN A 185 1.22 2.99 3.51
N LEU A 186 0.98 2.48 4.72
CA LEU A 186 1.73 2.89 5.89
C LEU A 186 3.21 2.54 5.74
N GLY A 187 3.54 1.36 5.22
CA GLY A 187 4.91 0.96 4.91
C GLY A 187 5.60 1.91 3.93
N LEU A 188 4.93 2.23 2.81
CA LEU A 188 5.44 3.16 1.79
C LEU A 188 5.62 4.58 2.34
N ALA A 189 4.65 5.09 3.10
CA ALA A 189 4.70 6.43 3.69
C ALA A 189 5.88 6.60 4.66
N LEU A 190 6.25 5.50 5.34
CA LEU A 190 7.36 5.48 6.29
C LEU A 190 8.74 5.29 5.62
N LEU A 191 8.83 5.14 4.30
CA LEU A 191 10.11 5.06 3.61
C LEU A 191 10.94 6.34 3.83
N GLY A 192 12.20 6.14 4.23
CA GLY A 192 13.14 7.24 4.52
C GLY A 192 12.85 8.02 5.81
N THR A 193 11.96 7.53 6.68
CA THR A 193 11.68 8.16 7.99
C THR A 193 12.69 7.77 9.06
N THR A 194 13.13 6.52 9.06
CA THR A 194 14.22 6.00 9.89
C THR A 194 15.52 5.87 9.07
N PRO A 195 16.64 6.47 9.51
CA PRO A 195 17.93 6.21 8.87
C PRO A 195 18.37 4.75 9.11
N PRO A 196 19.09 4.12 8.16
CA PRO A 196 19.60 2.77 8.34
C PRO A 196 20.48 2.68 9.60
N GLU A 197 20.30 1.65 10.42
CA GLU A 197 21.12 1.45 11.63
C GLU A 197 22.62 1.32 11.31
N SER A 198 22.96 0.84 10.11
CA SER A 198 24.34 0.79 9.60
C SER A 198 24.99 2.18 9.49
N HIS A 199 24.20 3.24 9.32
CA HIS A 199 24.71 4.62 9.36
C HIS A 199 24.90 5.11 10.81
N ARG A 200 24.10 4.66 11.78
CA ARG A 200 24.29 5.02 13.19
C ARG A 200 25.58 4.44 13.76
N ALA A 201 25.84 3.16 13.49
CA ALA A 201 27.07 2.50 13.94
C ALA A 201 28.34 3.20 13.41
N ARG A 202 28.35 3.51 12.10
CA ARG A 202 29.51 4.17 11.48
C ARG A 202 29.70 5.63 11.94
N THR A 203 28.61 6.35 12.22
CA THR A 203 28.69 7.72 12.72
C THR A 203 29.15 7.76 14.19
N GLN A 204 28.74 6.77 15.00
CA GLN A 204 29.23 6.61 16.38
C GLN A 204 30.72 6.24 16.44
N GLU A 205 31.23 5.39 15.55
CA GLU A 205 32.68 5.11 15.45
C GLU A 205 33.49 6.35 15.05
N THR A 206 32.94 7.23 14.21
CA THR A 206 33.65 8.44 13.74
C THR A 206 33.62 9.58 14.76
N THR A 207 32.70 9.55 15.75
CA THR A 207 32.63 10.57 16.82
C THR A 207 33.30 10.12 18.12
N ALA A 208 33.66 8.84 18.23
CA ALA A 208 34.39 8.27 19.36
C ALA A 208 35.92 8.20 19.13
N ALA A 209 36.40 8.56 17.94
CA ALA A 209 37.81 8.65 17.56
C ALA A 209 38.25 10.12 17.44
#